data_AF-A0AAE8W5M1-F1
#
_entry.id   AF-A0AAE8W5M1-F1
#
_cell.length_a   1.000
_cell.length_b   1.000
_cell.length_c   1.000
_cell.angle_alpha   90.00
_cell.angle_beta   90.00
_cell.angle_gamma   90.00
#
_symmetry.space_group_name_H-M   'P 1'
#
loop_
_entity.id
_entity.type
_entity.pdbx_description
1 polymer ?
#
loop_
_entity_poly.entity_id
_entity_poly.type
_entity_poly.pdbx_seq_one_letter_code
_entity_poly.pdbx_strand_id
1 'polypeptide(L)'
;MRKYRTIAATATAALALGGALFAAPAAQAAAPGPATLVHDGGELWYKAAPGQTNDLTISAKVEQRGDWEYVYILTFDDRYEMSIESNAAEWDECVFPSTSDRTVVQCAVEIPQNSDDSDIYKVTVRDGNDKVTIPDNSAYASIYGGPGNDVIDSASGAPVLYGEDGNDRLHGGGGVWALGPFGGKGNDTITGCAMDCYGGAGNDTLTGDAEDNNMYGDSGNDVIYGKQGRDNLHGGKGNDRVHGNRGEDRLYGEQGNDTLWGDQDNDALWGNSGNDVLYGGQGKDTLSGGTGSNKLHQ
;
A
#
# COMPACT_ATOMS: atom_id res chain seq x y z
N MET A 1 1.56 -72.23 32.65
CA MET A 1 1.73 -72.21 34.11
C MET A 1 3.06 -71.52 34.44
N ARG A 2 3.06 -70.59 35.41
CA ARG A 2 4.19 -69.94 36.14
C ARG A 2 5.37 -69.38 35.31
N LYS A 3 5.46 -68.05 35.17
CA LYS A 3 6.07 -67.05 36.11
C LYS A 3 7.60 -67.11 36.16
N TYR A 4 8.26 -66.08 35.64
CA TYR A 4 9.54 -65.55 36.13
C TYR A 4 9.51 -64.02 35.90
N ARG A 5 9.18 -63.20 36.91
CA ARG A 5 10.04 -62.55 37.91
C ARG A 5 11.27 -61.85 37.31
N THR A 6 11.07 -60.55 37.12
CA THR A 6 12.04 -59.48 36.90
C THR A 6 13.05 -59.41 38.06
N ILE A 7 14.34 -59.39 37.75
CA ILE A 7 15.39 -58.86 38.64
C ILE A 7 16.14 -57.82 37.81
N ALA A 8 16.09 -56.58 38.29
CA ALA A 8 16.87 -55.47 37.75
C ALA A 8 18.35 -55.66 38.13
N ALA A 9 19.23 -55.48 37.16
CA ALA A 9 20.64 -55.20 37.39
C ALA A 9 20.97 -53.90 36.66
N THR A 10 21.16 -52.85 37.44
CA THR A 10 21.72 -51.57 36.99
C THR A 10 23.18 -51.78 36.62
N ALA A 11 23.52 -51.56 35.36
CA ALA A 11 24.89 -51.40 34.90
C ALA A 11 24.99 -50.06 34.18
N THR A 12 25.49 -49.06 34.89
CA THR A 12 25.91 -47.77 34.33
C THR A 12 27.17 -48.01 33.50
N ALA A 13 27.00 -48.10 32.17
CA ALA A 13 28.12 -48.07 31.24
C ALA A 13 28.23 -46.65 30.66
N ALA A 14 29.19 -45.90 31.17
CA ALA A 14 29.65 -44.67 30.52
C ALA A 14 30.40 -45.05 29.24
N LEU A 15 29.76 -44.86 28.08
CA LEU A 15 30.41 -44.93 26.78
C LEU A 15 30.73 -43.49 26.32
N ALA A 16 32.00 -43.13 26.41
CA ALA A 16 32.54 -41.99 25.71
C ALA A 16 32.55 -42.31 24.20
N LEU A 17 31.54 -41.81 23.48
CA LEU A 17 31.58 -41.73 22.03
C LEU A 17 32.01 -40.31 21.66
N GLY A 18 33.21 -40.21 21.09
CA GLY A 18 33.66 -39.01 20.39
C GLY A 18 32.68 -38.70 19.26
N GLY A 19 31.75 -37.79 19.53
CA GLY A 19 30.87 -37.22 18.52
C GLY A 19 31.69 -36.28 17.66
N ALA A 20 32.11 -36.75 16.48
CA ALA A 20 32.22 -35.83 15.37
C ALA A 20 30.81 -35.26 15.16
N LEU A 21 30.58 -34.01 15.60
CA LEU A 21 29.44 -33.23 15.14
C LEU A 21 29.64 -33.04 13.63
N PHE A 22 29.15 -33.98 12.85
CA PHE A 22 28.71 -33.65 11.51
C PHE A 22 27.51 -32.72 11.72
N ALA A 23 27.76 -31.41 11.62
CA ALA A 23 26.68 -30.47 11.42
C ALA A 23 25.85 -31.03 10.27
N ALA A 24 24.61 -31.42 10.55
CA ALA A 24 23.66 -31.70 9.49
C ALA A 24 23.71 -30.48 8.56
N PRO A 25 23.85 -30.67 7.23
CA PRO A 25 23.80 -29.53 6.33
C PRO A 25 22.53 -28.76 6.68
N ALA A 26 22.67 -27.47 6.97
CA ALA A 26 21.53 -26.60 7.15
C ALA A 26 20.62 -26.89 5.96
N ALA A 27 19.42 -27.42 6.23
CA ALA A 27 18.48 -27.71 5.16
C ALA A 27 18.25 -26.38 4.44
N GLN A 28 18.84 -26.24 3.25
CA GLN A 28 18.59 -25.12 2.38
C GLN A 28 17.07 -25.07 2.26
N ALA A 29 16.45 -24.00 2.74
CA ALA A 29 15.00 -23.84 2.63
C ALA A 29 14.63 -24.14 1.18
N ALA A 30 13.65 -25.03 0.99
CA ALA A 30 13.21 -25.39 -0.34
C ALA A 30 12.94 -24.10 -1.12
N ALA A 31 13.40 -24.03 -2.37
CA ALA A 31 13.11 -22.88 -3.21
C ALA A 31 11.59 -22.64 -3.17
N PRO A 32 11.15 -21.41 -2.90
CA PRO A 32 9.72 -21.13 -2.84
C PRO A 32 9.06 -21.57 -4.15
N GLY A 33 7.83 -22.07 -4.05
CA GLY A 33 7.03 -22.46 -5.22
C GLY A 33 6.71 -21.25 -6.11
N PRO A 34 6.07 -21.44 -7.27
CA PRO A 34 5.68 -20.32 -8.12
C PRO A 34 4.58 -19.50 -7.45
N ALA A 35 4.63 -18.19 -7.67
CA ALA A 35 3.47 -17.34 -7.40
C ALA A 35 2.32 -17.73 -8.34
N THR A 36 1.10 -17.32 -8.01
CA THR A 36 -0.11 -17.76 -8.71
C THR A 36 -0.98 -16.56 -9.04
N LEU A 37 -1.35 -16.44 -10.32
CA LEU A 37 -2.32 -15.48 -10.80
C LEU A 37 -3.69 -16.15 -10.89
N VAL A 38 -4.69 -15.53 -10.26
CA VAL A 38 -6.07 -16.04 -10.19
C VAL A 38 -7.01 -14.98 -10.74
N HIS A 39 -8.03 -15.38 -11.49
CA HIS A 39 -9.12 -14.50 -11.93
C HIS A 39 -10.44 -15.05 -11.42
N ASP A 40 -11.16 -14.26 -10.62
CA ASP A 40 -12.48 -14.63 -10.13
C ASP A 40 -13.34 -13.39 -9.93
N GLY A 41 -14.58 -13.42 -10.41
CA GLY A 41 -15.55 -12.33 -10.20
C GLY A 41 -15.16 -10.95 -10.74
N GLY A 42 -14.26 -10.86 -11.73
CA GLY A 42 -13.76 -9.59 -12.27
C GLY A 42 -12.59 -8.98 -11.49
N GLU A 43 -11.94 -9.77 -10.62
CA GLU A 43 -10.75 -9.38 -9.84
C GLU A 43 -9.57 -10.31 -10.17
N LEU A 44 -8.39 -9.72 -10.43
CA LEU A 44 -7.15 -10.48 -10.61
C LEU A 44 -6.40 -10.44 -9.29
N TRP A 45 -5.96 -11.61 -8.89
CA TRP A 45 -5.24 -11.81 -7.66
C TRP A 45 -3.85 -12.25 -8.03
N TYR A 46 -2.85 -11.51 -7.57
CA TYR A 46 -1.50 -12.02 -7.50
C TYR A 46 -1.31 -12.62 -6.10
N LYS A 47 -1.05 -13.92 -6.04
CA LYS A 47 -0.82 -14.64 -4.80
C LYS A 47 0.58 -15.21 -4.80
N ALA A 48 1.44 -14.69 -3.94
CA ALA A 48 2.78 -15.25 -3.82
C ALA A 48 2.79 -16.63 -3.19
N ALA A 49 3.86 -17.38 -3.46
CA ALA A 49 4.14 -18.59 -2.72
C ALA A 49 4.69 -18.26 -1.32
N PRO A 50 4.43 -19.12 -0.31
CA PRO A 50 4.93 -18.92 1.03
C PRO A 50 6.45 -18.68 1.07
N GLY A 51 6.86 -17.56 1.69
CA GLY A 51 8.26 -17.18 1.87
C GLY A 51 8.89 -16.45 0.68
N GLN A 52 8.11 -16.09 -0.34
CA GLN A 52 8.55 -15.12 -1.35
C GLN A 52 8.47 -13.69 -0.78
N THR A 53 9.28 -12.81 -1.35
CA THR A 53 9.11 -11.36 -1.23
C THR A 53 9.04 -10.85 -2.65
N ASN A 54 7.88 -10.38 -3.09
CA ASN A 54 7.68 -10.12 -4.52
C ASN A 54 8.19 -8.73 -4.87
N ASP A 55 8.66 -8.58 -6.11
CA ASP A 55 9.02 -7.28 -6.67
C ASP A 55 8.32 -7.21 -8.03
N LEU A 56 7.03 -6.91 -7.96
CA LEU A 56 6.09 -6.98 -9.05
C LEU A 56 6.05 -5.65 -9.80
N THR A 57 6.26 -5.67 -11.11
CA THR A 57 5.90 -4.55 -11.98
C THR A 57 4.55 -4.84 -12.63
N ILE A 58 3.61 -3.92 -12.49
CA ILE A 58 2.29 -4.00 -13.13
C ILE A 58 2.21 -2.88 -14.16
N SER A 59 1.91 -3.25 -15.40
CA SER A 59 1.62 -2.28 -16.45
C SER A 59 0.32 -2.60 -17.18
N ALA A 60 -0.42 -1.57 -17.56
CA ALA A 60 -1.61 -1.68 -18.40
C ALA A 60 -1.40 -0.91 -19.70
N LYS A 61 -1.88 -1.46 -20.81
CA LYS A 61 -2.07 -0.75 -22.08
C LYS A 61 -3.43 -1.11 -22.67
N VAL A 62 -4.03 -0.20 -23.43
CA VAL A 62 -5.21 -0.52 -24.22
C VAL A 62 -4.75 -1.12 -25.56
N GLU A 63 -5.33 -2.25 -25.94
CA GLU A 63 -5.09 -2.90 -27.23
C GLU A 63 -6.42 -3.14 -27.94
N GLN A 64 -6.46 -2.85 -29.24
CA GLN A 64 -7.63 -3.13 -30.07
C GLN A 64 -7.57 -4.57 -30.60
N ARG A 65 -8.56 -5.40 -30.26
CA ARG A 65 -8.71 -6.78 -30.73
C ARG A 65 -9.89 -6.91 -31.69
N GLY A 66 -9.73 -6.40 -32.91
CA GLY A 66 -10.77 -6.44 -33.94
C GLY A 66 -11.49 -5.11 -34.13
N ASP A 67 -12.60 -5.11 -34.87
CA ASP A 67 -13.15 -3.87 -35.42
C ASP A 67 -13.79 -2.95 -34.36
N TRP A 68 -14.22 -3.48 -33.20
CA TRP A 68 -14.93 -2.72 -32.15
C TRP A 68 -14.66 -3.19 -30.72
N GLU A 69 -13.59 -3.96 -30.52
CA GLU A 69 -13.27 -4.56 -29.23
C GLU A 69 -11.92 -4.02 -28.76
N TYR A 70 -11.94 -3.37 -27.60
CA TYR A 70 -10.75 -2.89 -26.91
C TYR A 70 -10.61 -3.68 -25.61
N VAL A 71 -9.38 -4.07 -25.31
CA VAL A 71 -9.04 -4.81 -24.10
C VAL A 71 -7.92 -4.09 -23.36
N TYR A 72 -7.95 -4.18 -22.03
CA TYR A 72 -6.78 -3.87 -21.22
C TYR A 72 -5.83 -5.06 -21.25
N ILE A 73 -4.59 -4.83 -21.65
CA ILE A 73 -3.51 -5.80 -21.48
C ILE A 73 -2.75 -5.44 -20.21
N LEU A 74 -3.03 -6.16 -19.13
CA LEU A 74 -2.30 -6.11 -17.88
C LEU A 74 -1.07 -7.01 -17.98
N THR A 75 0.11 -6.47 -17.81
CA THR A 75 1.36 -7.24 -17.74
C THR A 75 1.86 -7.24 -16.31
N PHE A 76 1.98 -8.44 -15.77
CA PHE A 76 2.59 -8.75 -14.48
C PHE A 76 4.00 -9.25 -14.77
N ASP A 77 5.01 -8.59 -14.21
CA ASP A 77 6.42 -8.98 -14.33
C ASP A 77 7.00 -9.06 -12.92
N ASP A 78 7.41 -10.25 -12.51
CA ASP A 78 7.97 -10.50 -11.18
C ASP A 78 9.34 -11.17 -11.31
N ARG A 79 10.09 -11.25 -10.24
CA ARG A 79 11.39 -11.95 -10.21
C ARG A 79 11.28 -13.46 -10.06
N TYR A 80 10.12 -13.96 -9.64
CA TYR A 80 9.84 -15.39 -9.48
C TYR A 80 8.99 -15.93 -10.63
N GLU A 81 9.11 -17.23 -10.88
CA GLU A 81 8.22 -17.89 -11.83
C GLU A 81 6.77 -17.83 -11.31
N MET A 82 5.86 -17.55 -12.23
CA MET A 82 4.43 -17.55 -11.99
C MET A 82 3.75 -18.78 -12.58
N SER A 83 2.60 -19.09 -11.98
CA SER A 83 1.60 -20.02 -12.46
C SER A 83 0.30 -19.26 -12.71
N ILE A 84 -0.47 -19.71 -13.70
CA ILE A 84 -1.78 -19.15 -14.02
C ILE A 84 -2.79 -20.22 -13.61
N GLU A 85 -3.72 -19.90 -12.72
CA GLU A 85 -4.80 -20.84 -12.40
C GLU A 85 -5.71 -21.05 -13.60
N SER A 86 -6.37 -22.21 -13.65
CA SER A 86 -7.18 -22.58 -14.82
C SER A 86 -8.29 -21.59 -15.12
N ASN A 87 -8.88 -20.95 -14.10
CA ASN A 87 -9.87 -19.89 -14.23
C ASN A 87 -9.29 -18.62 -14.88
N ALA A 88 -8.09 -18.20 -14.49
CA ALA A 88 -7.38 -17.08 -15.12
C ALA A 88 -6.93 -17.38 -16.55
N ALA A 89 -6.79 -18.66 -16.90
CA ALA A 89 -6.47 -19.10 -18.26
C ALA A 89 -7.71 -19.34 -19.13
N GLU A 90 -8.94 -19.26 -18.58
CA GLU A 90 -10.15 -19.41 -19.41
C GLU A 90 -10.20 -18.27 -20.44
N TRP A 91 -10.59 -18.61 -21.68
CA TRP A 91 -10.69 -17.67 -22.82
C TRP A 91 -9.38 -16.97 -23.25
N ASP A 92 -8.21 -17.56 -22.94
CA ASP A 92 -6.89 -16.95 -23.19
C ASP A 92 -6.74 -15.57 -22.51
N GLU A 93 -7.44 -15.39 -21.39
CA GLU A 93 -7.42 -14.16 -20.61
C GLU A 93 -6.00 -13.91 -20.12
N CYS A 94 -5.40 -14.81 -19.33
CA CYS A 94 -4.01 -14.72 -18.94
C CYS A 94 -3.11 -15.75 -19.64
N VAL A 95 -2.01 -15.28 -20.24
CA VAL A 95 -1.05 -16.11 -20.98
C VAL A 95 0.40 -15.75 -20.65
N PHE A 96 1.32 -16.69 -20.86
CA PHE A 96 2.75 -16.40 -20.91
C PHE A 96 3.11 -15.90 -22.32
N PRO A 97 3.65 -14.68 -22.47
CA PRO A 97 4.03 -14.16 -23.80
C PRO A 97 5.22 -14.90 -24.41
N SER A 98 6.00 -15.61 -23.61
CA SER A 98 7.10 -16.49 -24.04
C SER A 98 6.97 -17.85 -23.37
N THR A 99 7.34 -18.91 -24.09
CA THR A 99 7.36 -20.27 -23.53
C THR A 99 8.59 -20.53 -22.64
N SER A 100 9.62 -19.69 -22.72
CA SER A 100 10.85 -19.81 -21.94
C SER A 100 10.89 -18.90 -20.72
N ASP A 101 9.99 -17.93 -20.66
CA ASP A 101 9.93 -16.95 -19.59
C ASP A 101 8.59 -17.06 -18.87
N ARG A 102 8.64 -17.52 -17.62
CA ARG A 102 7.48 -17.68 -16.75
C ARG A 102 7.40 -16.59 -15.69
N THR A 103 8.27 -15.59 -15.74
CA THR A 103 8.26 -14.48 -14.78
C THR A 103 7.43 -13.31 -15.29
N VAL A 104 6.90 -13.42 -16.52
CA VAL A 104 5.98 -12.45 -17.12
C VAL A 104 4.65 -13.12 -17.48
N VAL A 105 3.54 -12.55 -17.04
CA VAL A 105 2.18 -12.96 -17.42
C VAL A 105 1.44 -11.76 -18.01
N GLN A 106 0.71 -11.98 -19.11
CA GLN A 106 -0.15 -10.96 -19.72
C GLN A 106 -1.59 -11.40 -19.64
N CYS A 107 -2.44 -10.55 -19.06
CA CYS A 107 -3.87 -10.74 -18.97
C CYS A 107 -4.61 -9.74 -19.84
N ALA A 108 -5.42 -10.24 -20.78
CA ALA A 108 -6.30 -9.46 -21.62
C ALA A 108 -7.70 -9.39 -21.00
N VAL A 109 -8.05 -8.24 -20.45
CA VAL A 109 -9.34 -8.00 -19.80
C VAL A 109 -10.23 -7.18 -20.74
N GLU A 110 -11.46 -7.63 -20.97
CA GLU A 110 -12.43 -6.91 -21.80
C GLU A 110 -12.82 -5.57 -21.18
N ILE A 111 -12.92 -4.52 -22.01
CA ILE A 111 -13.51 -3.24 -21.62
C ILE A 111 -15.03 -3.34 -21.88
N PRO A 112 -15.90 -3.24 -20.86
CA PRO A 112 -17.34 -3.45 -21.05
C PRO A 112 -17.95 -2.49 -22.08
N GLN A 113 -18.87 -3.00 -22.90
CA GLN A 113 -19.55 -2.19 -23.92
C GLN A 113 -20.41 -1.10 -23.24
N ASN A 114 -20.13 0.17 -23.54
CA ASN A 114 -20.68 1.37 -22.88
C ASN A 114 -20.14 1.66 -21.47
N SER A 115 -19.05 1.01 -21.07
CA SER A 115 -18.16 1.54 -20.04
C SER A 115 -17.74 2.94 -20.47
N ASP A 116 -17.92 3.95 -19.61
CA ASP A 116 -16.99 5.07 -19.63
C ASP A 116 -15.62 4.51 -19.24
N ASP A 117 -14.49 5.18 -19.52
CA ASP A 117 -13.15 4.66 -19.18
C ASP A 117 -12.91 4.56 -17.63
N SER A 118 -13.98 4.46 -16.83
CA SER A 118 -14.05 4.39 -15.37
C SER A 118 -14.06 2.98 -14.80
N ASP A 119 -14.20 1.94 -15.62
CA ASP A 119 -14.06 0.55 -15.17
C ASP A 119 -12.60 0.26 -14.84
N ILE A 120 -12.26 0.57 -13.59
CA ILE A 120 -10.93 0.38 -13.00
C ILE A 120 -10.81 -1.09 -12.61
N TYR A 121 -9.83 -1.78 -13.19
CA TYR A 121 -9.58 -3.18 -12.87
C TYR A 121 -9.03 -3.33 -11.45
N LYS A 122 -9.43 -4.38 -10.71
CA LYS A 122 -8.92 -4.63 -9.35
C LYS A 122 -7.80 -5.65 -9.36
N VAL A 123 -6.61 -5.22 -8.96
CA VAL A 123 -5.46 -6.10 -8.75
C VAL A 123 -5.18 -6.15 -7.25
N THR A 124 -5.32 -7.33 -6.67
CA THR A 124 -4.98 -7.56 -5.27
C THR A 124 -3.73 -8.41 -5.19
N VAL A 125 -2.70 -7.87 -4.55
CA VAL A 125 -1.50 -8.59 -4.15
C VAL A 125 -1.82 -9.18 -2.77
N ARG A 126 -1.81 -10.51 -2.62
CA ARG A 126 -2.33 -11.22 -1.43
C ARG A 126 -1.24 -12.00 -0.72
N ASP A 127 -0.20 -11.30 -0.30
CA ASP A 127 0.98 -11.88 0.32
C ASP A 127 1.31 -11.16 1.64
N GLY A 128 2.47 -11.44 2.25
CA GLY A 128 2.95 -10.65 3.38
C GLY A 128 3.41 -9.28 2.90
N ASN A 129 4.72 -9.04 2.87
CA ASN A 129 5.24 -7.73 2.45
C ASN A 129 5.58 -7.77 0.96
N ASP A 130 4.83 -6.99 0.17
CA ASP A 130 4.94 -6.89 -1.26
C ASP A 130 5.62 -5.60 -1.71
N LYS A 131 6.25 -5.64 -2.88
CA LYS A 131 6.71 -4.43 -3.60
C LYS A 131 6.10 -4.42 -4.99
N VAL A 132 5.40 -3.34 -5.31
CA VAL A 132 4.71 -3.12 -6.58
C VAL A 132 5.23 -1.83 -7.23
N THR A 133 5.54 -1.88 -8.52
CA THR A 133 5.94 -0.70 -9.32
C THR A 133 5.01 -0.54 -10.52
N ILE A 134 4.51 0.69 -10.74
CA ILE A 134 3.58 1.05 -11.81
C ILE A 134 4.22 2.18 -12.66
N PRO A 135 4.56 1.94 -13.94
CA PRO A 135 5.21 2.94 -14.78
C PRO A 135 4.32 4.14 -15.19
N ASP A 136 4.94 5.27 -15.58
CA ASP A 136 4.33 6.59 -15.91
C ASP A 136 3.21 6.58 -16.97
N ASN A 137 3.12 5.54 -17.81
CA ASN A 137 2.11 5.39 -18.88
C ASN A 137 1.21 4.19 -18.65
N SER A 138 0.97 3.83 -17.38
CA SER A 138 0.33 2.58 -17.01
C SER A 138 -0.78 2.72 -15.98
N ALA A 139 -1.64 1.70 -16.01
CA ALA A 139 -2.66 1.30 -15.04
C ALA A 139 -3.82 2.28 -14.80
N TYR A 140 -4.95 2.00 -15.45
CA TYR A 140 -6.29 2.30 -14.95
C TYR A 140 -6.75 1.15 -14.04
N ALA A 141 -6.09 0.99 -12.89
CA ALA A 141 -6.35 -0.12 -11.96
C ALA A 141 -6.38 0.35 -10.51
N SER A 142 -7.14 -0.36 -9.68
CA SER A 142 -7.08 -0.29 -8.23
C SER A 142 -6.11 -1.37 -7.80
N ILE A 143 -5.04 -0.97 -7.14
CA ILE A 143 -3.99 -1.86 -6.65
C ILE A 143 -4.15 -1.95 -5.14
N TYR A 144 -4.37 -3.17 -4.65
CA TYR A 144 -4.52 -3.49 -3.24
C TYR A 144 -3.28 -4.26 -2.76
N GLY A 145 -2.54 -3.71 -1.78
CA GLY A 145 -1.36 -4.32 -1.17
C GLY A 145 -1.70 -5.54 -0.34
N GLY A 146 -2.79 -5.48 0.42
CA GLY A 146 -3.29 -6.61 1.18
C GLY A 146 -2.72 -6.63 2.60
N PRO A 147 -2.50 -7.81 3.20
CA PRO A 147 -1.98 -7.90 4.56
C PRO A 147 -0.44 -7.93 4.61
N GLY A 148 0.19 -6.84 5.02
CA GLY A 148 1.61 -6.77 5.31
C GLY A 148 2.11 -5.34 5.20
N ASN A 149 3.42 -5.16 5.23
CA ASN A 149 4.00 -3.83 5.03
C ASN A 149 4.44 -3.72 3.57
N ASP A 150 3.58 -3.12 2.76
CA ASP A 150 3.71 -3.10 1.31
C ASP A 150 4.35 -1.81 0.82
N VAL A 151 4.99 -1.89 -0.35
CA VAL A 151 5.55 -0.74 -1.05
C VAL A 151 4.94 -0.66 -2.42
N ILE A 152 4.06 0.32 -2.66
CA ILE A 152 3.38 0.51 -3.93
C ILE A 152 3.82 1.85 -4.51
N ASP A 153 4.62 1.80 -5.57
CA ASP A 153 5.20 2.96 -6.23
C ASP A 153 4.55 3.17 -7.60
N SER A 154 3.76 4.23 -7.74
CA SER A 154 3.13 4.62 -8.99
C SER A 154 3.73 5.89 -9.53
N ALA A 155 4.37 5.77 -10.68
CA ALA A 155 4.87 6.93 -11.42
C ALA A 155 3.71 7.63 -12.19
N SER A 156 2.63 6.90 -12.48
CA SER A 156 1.39 7.49 -13.01
C SER A 156 0.43 7.92 -11.90
N GLY A 157 -0.36 8.97 -12.15
CA GLY A 157 -1.50 9.34 -11.29
C GLY A 157 -2.77 8.53 -11.58
N ALA A 158 -2.73 7.62 -12.56
CA ALA A 158 -3.90 6.89 -13.05
C ALA A 158 -4.46 5.81 -12.11
N PRO A 159 -3.66 5.04 -11.36
CA PRO A 159 -4.19 4.01 -10.47
C PRO A 159 -4.68 4.60 -9.15
N VAL A 160 -5.57 3.85 -8.50
CA VAL A 160 -5.93 4.06 -7.10
C VAL A 160 -5.15 3.03 -6.27
N LEU A 161 -4.50 3.48 -5.21
CA LEU A 161 -3.63 2.63 -4.39
C LEU A 161 -4.29 2.40 -3.03
N TYR A 162 -4.28 1.15 -2.57
CA TYR A 162 -4.76 0.75 -1.25
C TYR A 162 -3.66 -0.06 -0.57
N GLY A 163 -3.16 0.40 0.58
CA GLY A 163 -2.22 -0.35 1.42
C GLY A 163 -2.91 -1.55 2.08
N GLU A 164 -4.07 -1.29 2.72
CA GLU A 164 -4.88 -2.23 3.49
C GLU A 164 -4.35 -2.50 4.90
N ASP A 165 -3.78 -3.68 5.20
CA ASP A 165 -3.42 -4.05 6.58
C ASP A 165 -1.90 -4.09 6.76
N GLY A 166 -1.31 -3.08 7.38
CA GLY A 166 0.08 -3.05 7.81
C GLY A 166 0.68 -1.65 7.68
N ASN A 167 1.99 -1.52 7.77
CA ASN A 167 2.66 -0.22 7.68
C ASN A 167 3.16 -0.03 6.25
N ASP A 168 2.34 0.57 5.41
CA ASP A 168 2.53 0.63 3.97
C ASP A 168 3.28 1.87 3.53
N ARG A 169 3.86 1.80 2.32
CA ARG A 169 4.54 2.92 1.67
C ARG A 169 3.96 3.09 0.29
N LEU A 170 3.13 4.11 0.15
CA LEU A 170 2.44 4.44 -1.09
C LEU A 170 3.08 5.69 -1.71
N HIS A 171 3.43 5.62 -2.98
CA HIS A 171 3.91 6.77 -3.75
C HIS A 171 3.04 6.98 -4.99
N GLY A 172 2.57 8.21 -5.20
CA GLY A 172 1.74 8.57 -6.34
C GLY A 172 0.28 8.14 -6.19
N GLY A 173 -0.31 7.73 -7.32
CA GLY A 173 -1.74 7.47 -7.42
C GLY A 173 -2.57 8.76 -7.52
N GLY A 174 -3.89 8.62 -7.50
CA GLY A 174 -4.82 9.74 -7.72
C GLY A 174 -6.11 9.31 -8.42
N GLY A 175 -6.05 8.19 -9.15
CA GLY A 175 -7.17 7.73 -9.96
C GLY A 175 -7.54 8.70 -11.10
N VAL A 176 -8.43 8.27 -11.98
CA VAL A 176 -9.04 9.14 -13.01
C VAL A 176 -9.99 10.18 -12.40
N TRP A 177 -10.37 9.97 -11.13
CA TRP A 177 -11.42 10.70 -10.41
C TRP A 177 -10.92 11.48 -9.19
N ALA A 178 -9.60 11.66 -9.05
CA ALA A 178 -9.00 12.29 -7.87
C ALA A 178 -9.23 11.53 -6.55
N LEU A 179 -9.53 10.23 -6.63
CA LEU A 179 -9.54 9.33 -5.47
C LEU A 179 -8.11 8.86 -5.28
N GLY A 180 -7.33 9.59 -4.49
CA GLY A 180 -5.93 9.24 -4.30
C GLY A 180 -5.71 8.09 -3.32
N PRO A 181 -4.48 7.89 -2.85
CA PRO A 181 -4.08 6.69 -2.11
C PRO A 181 -4.74 6.57 -0.74
N PHE A 182 -5.01 5.32 -0.35
CA PHE A 182 -5.56 4.93 0.95
C PHE A 182 -4.53 4.06 1.69
N GLY A 183 -4.05 4.50 2.84
CA GLY A 183 -3.13 3.73 3.69
C GLY A 183 -3.82 2.48 4.22
N GLY A 184 -4.80 2.65 5.10
CA GLY A 184 -5.59 1.55 5.65
C GLY A 184 -5.39 1.41 7.15
N LYS A 185 -5.10 0.21 7.65
CA LYS A 185 -4.73 -0.02 9.05
C LYS A 185 -3.22 -0.13 9.16
N GLY A 186 -2.64 0.56 10.12
CA GLY A 186 -1.21 0.56 10.42
C GLY A 186 -0.67 1.97 10.28
N ASN A 187 0.64 2.13 10.43
CA ASN A 187 1.30 3.42 10.34
C ASN A 187 1.88 3.58 8.93
N ASP A 188 1.16 4.29 8.08
CA ASP A 188 1.42 4.35 6.65
C ASP A 188 2.27 5.56 6.26
N THR A 189 2.96 5.45 5.13
CA THR A 189 3.69 6.55 4.52
C THR A 189 3.16 6.79 3.12
N ILE A 190 2.47 7.90 2.91
CA ILE A 190 1.88 8.29 1.63
C ILE A 190 2.63 9.52 1.11
N THR A 191 3.11 9.47 -0.13
CA THR A 191 3.90 10.55 -0.73
C THR A 191 3.51 10.84 -2.16
N GLY A 192 3.60 12.11 -2.58
CA GLY A 192 3.32 12.50 -3.97
C GLY A 192 1.88 12.19 -4.37
N CYS A 193 0.96 12.23 -3.40
CA CYS A 193 -0.43 11.97 -3.68
C CYS A 193 -1.04 13.16 -4.44
N ALA A 194 -1.71 12.86 -5.55
CA ALA A 194 -2.39 13.87 -6.34
C ALA A 194 -3.82 14.06 -5.82
N MET A 195 -4.14 15.28 -5.40
CA MET A 195 -5.45 15.69 -4.90
C MET A 195 -5.81 15.05 -3.55
N ASP A 196 -6.51 13.93 -3.49
CA ASP A 196 -7.00 13.38 -2.21
C ASP A 196 -6.04 12.32 -1.63
N CYS A 197 -5.82 12.32 -0.31
CA CYS A 197 -4.99 11.29 0.36
C CYS A 197 -5.57 10.92 1.72
N TYR A 198 -5.62 9.62 2.03
CA TYR A 198 -6.24 9.10 3.25
C TYR A 198 -5.27 8.18 3.99
N GLY A 199 -4.87 8.55 5.21
CA GLY A 199 -4.00 7.74 6.07
C GLY A 199 -4.74 6.51 6.58
N GLY A 200 -5.85 6.75 7.28
CA GLY A 200 -6.71 5.70 7.82
C GLY A 200 -6.50 5.50 9.32
N ALA A 201 -6.08 4.31 9.73
CA ALA A 201 -6.00 3.91 11.12
C ALA A 201 -4.57 3.60 11.54
N GLY A 202 -3.93 4.52 12.24
CA GLY A 202 -2.58 4.41 12.78
C GLY A 202 -1.91 5.77 12.67
N ASN A 203 -0.64 5.86 13.05
CA ASN A 203 0.08 7.13 13.01
C ASN A 203 0.74 7.28 11.64
N ASP A 204 0.08 8.00 10.76
CA ASP A 204 0.41 8.06 9.35
C ASP A 204 1.29 9.26 9.03
N THR A 205 2.03 9.17 7.93
CA THR A 205 2.80 10.28 7.37
C THR A 205 2.36 10.52 5.94
N LEU A 206 1.71 11.66 5.71
CA LEU A 206 1.18 12.05 4.41
C LEU A 206 1.98 13.24 3.87
N THR A 207 2.32 13.20 2.59
CA THR A 207 2.99 14.31 1.90
C THR A 207 2.36 14.53 0.52
N GLY A 208 1.80 15.72 0.35
CA GLY A 208 1.21 16.20 -0.90
C GLY A 208 2.24 16.46 -1.99
N ASP A 209 1.80 17.06 -3.09
CA ASP A 209 2.62 17.36 -4.26
C ASP A 209 2.90 18.87 -4.42
N ALA A 210 2.58 19.48 -5.56
CA ALA A 210 2.72 20.92 -5.74
C ALA A 210 1.41 21.58 -6.18
N GLU A 211 0.34 20.79 -6.23
CA GLU A 211 -1.01 21.17 -6.58
C GLU A 211 -1.87 21.23 -5.32
N ASP A 212 -3.09 21.77 -5.45
CA ASP A 212 -4.06 21.79 -4.35
C ASP A 212 -4.42 20.35 -3.92
N ASN A 213 -4.20 20.01 -2.64
CA ASN A 213 -4.48 18.69 -2.09
C ASN A 213 -5.56 18.70 -0.98
N ASN A 214 -6.31 17.61 -0.85
CA ASN A 214 -7.16 17.30 0.31
C ASN A 214 -6.58 16.09 1.05
N MET A 215 -6.07 16.30 2.26
CA MET A 215 -5.35 15.25 2.97
C MET A 215 -6.01 14.97 4.31
N TYR A 216 -6.18 13.70 4.63
CA TYR A 216 -6.86 13.23 5.84
C TYR A 216 -5.94 12.24 6.57
N GLY A 217 -5.48 12.59 7.77
CA GLY A 217 -4.77 11.66 8.67
C GLY A 217 -5.70 10.59 9.25
N ASP A 218 -6.99 10.94 9.39
CA ASP A 218 -8.05 10.09 9.94
C ASP A 218 -7.89 9.75 11.42
N SER A 219 -7.21 8.66 11.79
CA SER A 219 -7.12 8.27 13.20
C SER A 219 -5.74 7.79 13.60
N GLY A 220 -5.15 8.46 14.58
CA GLY A 220 -3.79 8.25 15.03
C GLY A 220 -3.13 9.59 15.31
N ASN A 221 -1.83 9.59 15.56
CA ASN A 221 -1.08 10.85 15.73
C ASN A 221 -0.31 11.11 14.43
N ASP A 222 -0.94 11.82 13.52
CA ASP A 222 -0.52 11.86 12.13
C ASP A 222 0.43 13.02 11.86
N VAL A 223 1.17 12.91 10.75
CA VAL A 223 2.05 13.96 10.26
C VAL A 223 1.69 14.26 8.80
N ILE A 224 1.25 15.48 8.53
CA ILE A 224 0.78 15.90 7.21
C ILE A 224 1.60 17.09 6.73
N TYR A 225 2.09 17.01 5.49
CA TYR A 225 2.78 18.10 4.80
C TYR A 225 2.07 18.41 3.47
N GLY A 226 1.43 19.58 3.39
CA GLY A 226 0.69 20.04 2.19
C GLY A 226 1.60 20.32 1.00
N LYS A 227 2.75 20.97 1.25
CA LYS A 227 3.79 21.38 0.29
C LYS A 227 3.51 22.70 -0.41
N GLN A 228 3.12 22.69 -1.67
CA GLN A 228 2.75 23.88 -2.44
C GLN A 228 1.32 23.65 -2.89
N GLY A 229 0.52 24.70 -2.93
CA GLY A 229 -0.86 24.57 -3.37
C GLY A 229 -1.76 25.34 -2.41
N ARG A 230 -3.07 25.30 -2.66
CA ARG A 230 -4.07 25.63 -1.66
C ARG A 230 -4.60 24.33 -1.10
N ASP A 231 -4.05 23.92 0.03
CA ASP A 231 -4.34 22.62 0.58
C ASP A 231 -5.48 22.67 1.60
N ASN A 232 -6.24 21.58 1.72
CA ASN A 232 -7.15 21.33 2.84
C ASN A 232 -6.64 20.11 3.61
N LEU A 233 -6.08 20.35 4.79
CA LEU A 233 -5.36 19.37 5.58
C LEU A 233 -6.11 19.08 6.88
N HIS A 234 -6.48 17.82 7.10
CA HIS A 234 -7.24 17.34 8.23
C HIS A 234 -6.40 16.35 9.05
N GLY A 235 -6.05 16.72 10.28
CA GLY A 235 -5.35 15.85 11.24
C GLY A 235 -6.21 14.64 11.61
N GLY A 236 -7.44 14.89 12.06
CA GLY A 236 -8.39 13.84 12.38
C GLY A 236 -8.42 13.56 13.89
N LYS A 237 -8.31 12.29 14.29
CA LYS A 237 -8.34 11.90 15.69
C LYS A 237 -6.94 11.56 16.19
N GLY A 238 -6.38 12.40 17.03
CA GLY A 238 -5.22 12.11 17.85
C GLY A 238 -4.45 13.39 18.14
N ASN A 239 -3.13 13.33 18.22
CA ASN A 239 -2.33 14.53 18.47
C ASN A 239 -1.47 14.76 17.24
N ASP A 240 -1.99 15.55 16.31
CA ASP A 240 -1.50 15.59 14.95
C ASP A 240 -0.50 16.72 14.74
N ARG A 241 0.32 16.58 13.70
CA ARG A 241 1.26 17.60 13.24
C ARG A 241 0.98 17.92 11.78
N VAL A 242 0.46 19.11 11.54
CA VAL A 242 0.01 19.50 10.19
C VAL A 242 0.76 20.75 9.74
N HIS A 243 1.41 20.66 8.58
CA HIS A 243 2.17 21.74 7.94
C HIS A 243 1.53 22.10 6.60
N GLY A 244 1.07 23.34 6.43
CA GLY A 244 0.58 23.88 5.15
C GLY A 244 1.71 24.07 4.15
N ASN A 245 2.85 24.57 4.64
CA ASN A 245 4.05 24.90 3.87
C ASN A 245 3.91 26.16 3.01
N ARG A 246 3.50 26.07 1.75
CA ARG A 246 3.41 27.23 0.85
C ARG A 246 2.04 27.26 0.18
N GLY A 247 1.40 28.41 0.30
CA GLY A 247 0.15 28.71 -0.37
C GLY A 247 -0.92 29.06 0.65
N GLU A 248 -2.15 29.27 0.20
CA GLU A 248 -3.21 29.77 1.09
C GLU A 248 -3.98 28.61 1.71
N ASP A 249 -3.42 27.97 2.74
CA ASP A 249 -3.86 26.65 3.19
C ASP A 249 -4.98 26.70 4.24
N ARG A 250 -5.72 25.58 4.35
CA ARG A 250 -6.69 25.32 5.40
C ARG A 250 -6.28 24.11 6.21
N LEU A 251 -6.00 24.33 7.50
CA LEU A 251 -5.55 23.29 8.40
C LEU A 251 -6.56 23.07 9.52
N TYR A 252 -6.92 21.81 9.76
CA TYR A 252 -7.84 21.39 10.81
C TYR A 252 -7.15 20.33 11.69
N GLY A 253 -6.98 20.62 12.99
CA GLY A 253 -6.50 19.64 13.97
C GLY A 253 -7.56 18.59 14.28
N GLU A 254 -8.80 19.06 14.49
CA GLU A 254 -9.96 18.22 14.81
C GLU A 254 -9.98 17.71 16.25
N GLN A 255 -9.72 16.42 16.50
CA GLN A 255 -9.84 15.82 17.83
C GLN A 255 -8.48 15.47 18.42
N GLY A 256 -8.08 16.20 19.46
CA GLY A 256 -6.96 15.91 20.35
C GLY A 256 -6.03 17.11 20.45
N ASN A 257 -4.78 16.94 20.88
CA ASN A 257 -3.90 18.09 21.13
C ASN A 257 -2.96 18.29 19.94
N ASP A 258 -3.35 19.17 19.04
CA ASP A 258 -2.73 19.26 17.73
C ASP A 258 -1.68 20.37 17.67
N THR A 259 -0.74 20.23 16.74
CA THR A 259 0.15 21.32 16.36
C THR A 259 0.03 21.61 14.88
N LEU A 260 -0.38 22.84 14.56
CA LEU A 260 -0.63 23.29 13.19
C LEU A 260 0.34 24.43 12.83
N TRP A 261 0.91 24.35 11.63
CA TRP A 261 1.80 25.36 11.06
C TRP A 261 1.29 25.78 9.67
N GLY A 262 0.86 27.03 9.52
CA GLY A 262 0.51 27.60 8.21
C GLY A 262 1.75 27.79 7.33
N ASP A 263 2.84 28.24 7.94
CA ASP A 263 4.15 28.50 7.33
C ASP A 263 4.21 29.77 6.46
N GLN A 264 3.94 29.72 5.15
CA GLN A 264 4.04 30.87 4.23
C GLN A 264 2.69 31.15 3.57
N ASP A 265 2.44 32.43 3.31
CA ASP A 265 1.22 32.97 2.69
C ASP A 265 0.06 33.07 3.71
N ASN A 266 -1.18 33.32 3.25
CA ASN A 266 -2.28 33.64 4.17
C ASN A 266 -3.09 32.38 4.47
N ASP A 267 -2.91 31.85 5.67
CA ASP A 267 -3.48 30.56 6.05
C ASP A 267 -4.69 30.67 6.97
N ALA A 268 -5.47 29.60 7.04
CA ALA A 268 -6.55 29.45 8.00
C ALA A 268 -6.38 28.16 8.81
N LEU A 269 -6.20 28.31 10.12
CA LEU A 269 -5.89 27.22 11.04
C LEU A 269 -6.99 27.08 12.11
N TRP A 270 -7.52 25.86 12.25
CA TRP A 270 -8.51 25.50 13.25
C TRP A 270 -8.04 24.32 14.10
N GLY A 271 -7.74 24.56 15.38
CA GLY A 271 -7.40 23.48 16.33
C GLY A 271 -8.60 22.58 16.67
N ASN A 272 -9.81 23.15 16.68
CA ASN A 272 -11.06 22.48 17.02
C ASN A 272 -11.12 22.01 18.48
N SER A 273 -10.80 20.75 18.81
CA SER A 273 -11.04 20.20 20.14
C SER A 273 -9.79 19.61 20.77
N GLY A 274 -9.27 20.28 21.79
CA GLY A 274 -8.18 19.80 22.63
C GLY A 274 -7.32 20.96 23.10
N ASN A 275 -6.05 20.72 23.41
CA ASN A 275 -5.14 21.81 23.77
C ASN A 275 -4.12 22.01 22.66
N ASP A 276 -4.45 22.92 21.76
CA ASP A 276 -3.77 23.04 20.48
C ASP A 276 -2.71 24.13 20.48
N VAL A 277 -1.74 23.97 19.58
CA VAL A 277 -0.71 24.97 19.32
C VAL A 277 -0.73 25.32 17.83
N LEU A 278 -1.11 26.56 17.51
CA LEU A 278 -1.22 27.04 16.13
C LEU A 278 -0.16 28.10 15.87
N TYR A 279 0.57 27.93 14.78
CA TYR A 279 1.53 28.89 14.25
C TYR A 279 1.07 29.35 12.86
N GLY A 280 0.65 30.61 12.72
CA GLY A 280 0.26 31.18 11.42
C GLY A 280 1.46 31.24 10.48
N GLY A 281 2.53 31.92 10.89
CA GLY A 281 3.74 32.02 10.09
C GLY A 281 3.83 33.36 9.36
N GLN A 282 4.27 33.34 8.11
CA GLN A 282 4.42 34.53 7.28
C GLN A 282 3.14 34.81 6.51
N GLY A 283 2.36 35.79 6.93
CA GLY A 283 1.17 36.15 6.19
C GLY A 283 0.18 36.92 7.04
N LYS A 284 -1.05 36.97 6.57
CA LYS A 284 -2.20 37.42 7.34
C LYS A 284 -3.10 36.22 7.61
N ASP A 285 -2.78 35.52 8.68
CA ASP A 285 -3.42 34.24 8.96
C ASP A 285 -4.66 34.41 9.83
N THR A 286 -5.52 33.41 9.77
CA THR A 286 -6.72 33.29 10.60
C THR A 286 -6.58 32.07 11.50
N LEU A 287 -6.43 32.30 12.80
CA LEU A 287 -6.24 31.22 13.78
C LEU A 287 -7.44 31.10 14.72
N SER A 288 -7.94 29.87 14.90
CA SER A 288 -8.98 29.54 15.87
C SER A 288 -8.65 28.25 16.61
N GLY A 289 -8.26 28.35 17.88
CA GLY A 289 -7.97 27.17 18.70
C GLY A 289 -9.19 26.32 19.06
N GLY A 290 -10.42 26.87 18.98
CA GLY A 290 -11.62 26.13 19.38
C GLY A 290 -11.73 25.90 20.90
N THR A 291 -12.19 24.71 21.31
CA THR A 291 -12.33 24.36 22.74
C THR A 291 -10.98 24.03 23.38
N GLY A 292 -10.91 24.00 24.72
CA GLY A 292 -9.68 23.67 25.47
C GLY A 292 -8.70 24.82 25.65
N SER A 293 -7.47 24.51 26.08
CA SER A 293 -6.44 25.50 26.45
C SER A 293 -5.39 25.66 25.34
N ASN A 294 -5.61 26.66 24.48
CA ASN A 294 -4.88 26.78 23.22
C ASN A 294 -3.79 27.86 23.24
N LYS A 295 -2.75 27.67 22.43
CA LYS A 295 -1.69 28.65 22.17
C LYS A 295 -1.74 29.04 20.70
N LEU A 296 -1.88 30.34 20.43
CA LEU A 296 -1.99 30.89 19.09
C LEU A 296 -0.82 31.85 18.86
N HIS A 297 -0.03 31.59 17.82
CA HIS A 297 1.13 32.37 17.42
C HIS A 297 0.91 32.93 16.02
N GLN A 298 0.83 34.25 15.92
CA GLN A 298 0.66 34.97 14.66
C GLN A 298 1.94 35.70 14.28
#